data_AF-A0AAV4PC71-F1
#
_entry.id   AF-A0AAV4PC71-F1
#
_cell.length_a   1.000
_cell.length_b   1.000
_cell.length_c   1.000
_cell.angle_alpha   90.00
_cell.angle_beta   90.00
_cell.angle_gamma   90.00
#
_symmetry.space_group_name_H-M   'P 1'
#
loop_
_entity.id
_entity.type
_entity.pdbx_description
1 polymer ?
#
loop_
_entity_poly.entity_id
_entity_poly.type
_entity_poly.pdbx_seq_one_letter_code
_entity_poly.pdbx_strand_id
1 'polypeptide(L)'
;MHSNNSRIPIRDSPRLENCFYALFRPFVFSSGRVLNVQCTIKQEPLARANIYKYLSEEPFLVFHCAEAEKKVKEWKEAMPRVAMFYAVKVNSDPALLRTLAALNVGFDCGSKNEIDAVINLRVPANRIVYSNCYKGASHLRHAVQLGVDFTVFDNRDELVKIKLLHPCAQLLLRIKIVASSAFVPMACKFDVIWT
;
A
#
# COMPACT_ATOMS: atom_id res chain seq x y z
N MET A 1 -12.77 59.27 9.72
CA MET A 1 -11.91 58.44 10.59
C MET A 1 -12.49 57.03 10.64
N HIS A 2 -11.65 56.01 10.90
CA HIS A 2 -12.00 54.62 11.21
C HIS A 2 -12.98 53.88 10.28
N SER A 3 -12.41 53.12 9.33
CA SER A 3 -13.05 52.00 8.67
C SER A 3 -12.98 50.73 9.53
N ASN A 4 -14.12 50.13 9.90
CA ASN A 4 -14.14 48.82 10.57
C ASN A 4 -13.90 47.69 9.56
N ASN A 5 -12.86 46.87 9.79
CA ASN A 5 -12.49 45.73 8.95
C ASN A 5 -12.52 44.43 9.77
N SER A 6 -13.72 43.91 10.00
CA SER A 6 -13.95 42.68 10.78
C SER A 6 -13.67 41.43 9.95
N ARG A 7 -12.40 41.02 9.86
CA ARG A 7 -12.05 39.70 9.29
C ARG A 7 -12.50 38.59 10.22
N ILE A 8 -13.21 37.61 9.66
CA ILE A 8 -13.53 36.35 10.33
C ILE A 8 -12.22 35.55 10.51
N PRO A 9 -11.91 35.00 11.69
CA PRO A 9 -10.74 34.15 11.87
C PRO A 9 -10.91 32.83 11.11
N ILE A 10 -9.97 32.55 10.21
CA ILE A 10 -9.85 31.23 9.56
C ILE A 10 -9.42 30.24 10.65
N ARG A 11 -10.20 29.17 10.87
CA ARG A 11 -9.80 28.09 11.79
C ARG A 11 -8.61 27.33 11.20
N ASP A 12 -7.57 27.15 12.00
CA ASP A 12 -6.39 26.39 11.60
C ASP A 12 -6.73 24.93 11.28
N SER A 13 -6.34 24.50 10.08
CA SER A 13 -6.24 23.08 9.75
C SER A 13 -4.95 22.54 10.36
N PRO A 14 -4.98 21.42 11.12
CA PRO A 14 -3.75 20.84 11.67
C PRO A 14 -2.84 20.39 10.54
N ARG A 15 -1.72 21.09 10.35
CA ARG A 15 -0.68 20.70 9.40
C ARG A 15 -0.02 19.41 9.93
N LEU A 16 0.22 18.46 9.04
CA LEU A 16 0.80 17.17 9.40
C LEU A 16 2.29 17.34 9.72
N GLU A 17 2.59 17.52 11.00
CA GLU A 17 3.97 17.60 11.47
C GLU A 17 4.66 16.22 11.51
N ASN A 18 5.70 16.08 10.69
CA ASN A 18 6.97 15.50 11.12
C ASN A 18 7.01 14.00 11.52
N CYS A 19 6.58 13.10 10.63
CA CYS A 19 6.92 11.67 10.73
C CYS A 19 8.35 11.39 10.20
N PHE A 20 9.32 11.19 11.10
CA PHE A 20 10.76 10.99 10.85
C PHE A 20 11.30 9.69 11.50
N TYR A 21 12.63 9.44 11.31
CA TYR A 21 13.58 8.40 11.79
C TYR A 21 13.88 7.15 10.92
N ALA A 22 15.01 6.50 11.27
CA ALA A 22 15.68 5.27 10.78
C ALA A 22 17.05 5.17 11.52
N LEU A 23 17.99 4.21 11.43
CA LEU A 23 18.20 2.74 11.23
C LEU A 23 19.75 2.54 11.41
N PHE A 24 20.48 1.41 11.33
CA PHE A 24 20.31 -0.03 11.02
C PHE A 24 21.55 -0.77 11.60
N ARG A 25 21.51 -2.07 11.96
CA ARG A 25 22.71 -2.97 11.98
C ARG A 25 22.38 -4.43 11.57
N PRO A 26 23.37 -5.31 11.31
CA PRO A 26 23.35 -6.15 10.10
C PRO A 26 22.58 -7.47 10.23
N PHE A 27 22.01 -7.91 9.12
CA PHE A 27 21.50 -9.26 8.95
C PHE A 27 22.65 -10.19 8.49
N VAL A 28 22.96 -11.21 9.28
CA VAL A 28 24.00 -12.21 8.98
C VAL A 28 23.33 -13.51 8.54
N PHE A 29 23.48 -13.87 7.26
CA PHE A 29 23.17 -15.22 6.82
C PHE A 29 24.20 -16.22 7.36
N SER A 30 23.80 -17.48 7.56
CA SER A 30 24.67 -18.59 7.96
C SER A 30 25.83 -18.89 7.01
N SER A 31 25.85 -18.26 5.83
CA SER A 31 26.94 -18.29 4.84
C SER A 31 27.85 -17.04 4.87
N GLY A 32 27.85 -16.26 5.97
CA GLY A 32 28.78 -15.14 6.22
C GLY A 32 28.61 -13.88 5.36
N ARG A 33 27.72 -13.88 4.37
CA ARG A 33 27.45 -12.71 3.51
C ARG A 33 26.45 -11.76 4.18
N VAL A 34 26.94 -10.60 4.61
CA VAL A 34 26.13 -9.45 5.04
C VAL A 34 25.61 -8.72 3.81
N LEU A 35 24.28 -8.62 3.67
CA LEU A 35 23.67 -7.71 2.71
C LEU A 35 23.63 -6.30 3.31
N ASN A 36 24.46 -5.40 2.78
CA ASN A 36 24.42 -3.97 3.14
C ASN A 36 23.16 -3.31 2.57
N VAL A 37 22.06 -3.38 3.30
CA VAL A 37 20.91 -2.49 3.07
C VAL A 37 21.30 -1.10 3.56
N GLN A 38 21.95 -0.31 2.70
CA GLN A 38 22.16 1.11 2.93
C GLN A 38 20.81 1.84 2.91
N CYS A 39 20.15 1.88 4.06
CA CYS A 39 19.22 2.96 4.34
C CYS A 39 20.04 4.25 4.40
N THR A 40 20.09 5.00 3.31
CA THR A 40 20.64 6.35 3.30
C THR A 40 19.73 7.24 4.13
N ILE A 41 20.01 7.33 5.43
CA ILE A 41 19.52 8.40 6.28
C ILE A 41 20.15 9.69 5.72
N LYS A 42 19.43 10.35 4.82
CA LYS A 42 19.74 11.75 4.49
C LYS A 42 19.67 12.54 5.79
N GLN A 43 20.68 13.38 6.01
CA GLN A 43 21.01 13.92 7.34
C GLN A 43 20.01 15.00 7.79
N GLU A 44 18.76 14.63 8.07
CA GLU A 44 17.76 15.55 8.59
C GLU A 44 17.87 15.70 10.12
N PRO A 45 18.08 16.93 10.65
CA PRO A 45 18.28 17.16 12.07
C PRO A 45 17.11 16.70 12.95
N LEU A 46 15.86 16.81 12.46
CA LEU A 46 14.66 16.46 13.21
C LEU A 46 14.60 14.97 13.58
N ALA A 47 15.05 14.10 12.68
CA ALA A 47 15.12 12.67 12.95
C ALA A 47 16.08 12.39 14.12
N ARG A 48 17.26 13.03 14.13
CA ARG A 48 18.28 12.80 15.16
C ARG A 48 17.90 13.36 16.52
N ALA A 49 17.22 14.52 16.57
CA ALA A 49 16.84 15.16 17.82
C ALA A 49 15.83 14.33 18.64
N ASN A 50 14.84 13.74 17.97
CA ASN A 50 13.75 13.02 18.64
C ASN A 50 14.08 11.55 18.96
N ILE A 51 15.10 10.92 18.36
CA ILE A 51 15.56 9.57 18.76
C ILE A 51 15.92 9.52 20.25
N TYR A 52 16.65 10.51 20.76
CA TYR A 52 17.02 10.57 22.19
C TYR A 52 15.86 10.92 23.12
N LYS A 53 14.72 11.40 22.57
CA LYS A 53 13.48 11.67 23.32
C LYS A 53 12.67 10.38 23.55
N TYR A 54 12.84 9.39 22.67
CA TYR A 54 12.20 8.08 22.74
C TYR A 54 13.27 6.99 22.89
N LEU A 55 13.99 7.02 24.01
CA LEU A 55 14.90 5.96 24.46
C LEU A 55 14.11 4.69 24.83
N SER A 56 13.63 4.00 23.79
CA SER A 56 13.09 2.64 23.87
C SER A 56 14.23 1.65 24.04
N GLU A 57 14.07 0.69 24.97
CA GLU A 57 14.96 -0.46 25.07
C GLU A 57 14.73 -1.46 23.93
N GLU A 58 13.53 -1.45 23.33
CA GLU A 58 13.15 -2.30 22.19
C GLU A 58 13.37 -1.61 20.82
N PRO A 59 13.69 -2.38 19.76
CA PRO A 59 13.88 -1.86 18.42
C PRO A 59 12.56 -1.38 17.79
N PHE A 60 12.59 -0.19 17.18
CA PHE A 60 11.43 0.42 16.54
C PHE A 60 11.63 0.60 15.02
N LEU A 61 10.61 0.26 14.23
CA LEU A 61 10.57 0.56 12.79
C LEU A 61 9.97 1.94 12.56
N VAL A 62 10.40 2.59 11.47
CA VAL A 62 10.12 3.99 11.23
C VAL A 62 9.85 4.29 9.76
N PHE A 63 8.96 5.24 9.52
CA PHE A 63 8.49 5.59 8.19
C PHE A 63 8.48 7.10 7.92
N HIS A 64 9.15 7.51 6.84
CA HIS A 64 9.19 8.91 6.41
C HIS A 64 8.09 9.19 5.39
N CYS A 65 6.92 9.64 5.86
CA CYS A 65 5.72 9.87 5.03
C CYS A 65 5.99 10.74 3.79
N ALA A 66 6.81 11.79 3.92
CA ALA A 66 7.08 12.71 2.82
C ALA A 66 7.91 12.08 1.67
N GLU A 67 8.71 11.02 1.91
CA GLU A 67 9.31 10.26 0.80
C GLU A 67 8.28 9.36 0.09
N ALA A 68 7.24 8.87 0.79
CA ALA A 68 6.12 8.19 0.12
C ALA A 68 5.29 9.16 -0.74
N GLU A 69 4.98 10.35 -0.23
CA GLU A 69 4.33 11.43 -0.99
C GLU A 69 5.12 11.78 -2.25
N LYS A 70 6.43 11.97 -2.09
CA LYS A 70 7.37 12.22 -3.19
C LYS A 70 7.41 11.08 -4.21
N LYS A 71 7.44 9.81 -3.79
CA LYS A 71 7.41 8.66 -4.71
C LYS A 71 6.08 8.54 -5.46
N VAL A 72 4.96 8.89 -4.83
CA VAL A 72 3.65 8.99 -5.50
C VAL A 72 3.63 10.13 -6.53
N LYS A 73 4.27 11.26 -6.24
CA LYS A 73 4.44 12.35 -7.21
C LYS A 73 5.32 11.93 -8.39
N GLU A 74 6.52 11.42 -8.13
CA GLU A 74 7.46 10.94 -9.16
C GLU A 74 6.81 9.91 -10.10
N TRP A 75 6.01 8.98 -9.56
CA TRP A 75 5.23 8.02 -10.37
C TRP A 75 4.18 8.69 -11.24
N LYS A 76 3.39 9.64 -10.69
CA LYS A 76 2.32 10.33 -11.44
C LYS A 76 2.90 11.20 -12.57
N GLU A 77 4.10 11.75 -12.38
CA GLU A 77 4.82 12.52 -13.40
C GLU A 77 5.43 11.61 -14.49
N ALA A 78 6.02 10.47 -14.11
CA ALA A 78 6.61 9.52 -15.06
C ALA A 78 5.59 8.65 -15.82
N MET A 79 4.49 8.28 -15.17
CA MET A 79 3.48 7.32 -15.66
C MET A 79 2.05 7.90 -15.60
N PRO A 80 1.76 9.07 -16.19
CA PRO A 80 0.49 9.80 -16.01
C PRO A 80 -0.75 9.06 -16.52
N ARG A 81 -0.59 8.00 -17.33
CA ARG A 81 -1.66 7.13 -17.81
C ARG A 81 -1.91 5.88 -16.95
N VAL A 82 -1.12 5.65 -15.90
CA VAL A 82 -1.19 4.42 -15.09
C VAL A 82 -1.60 4.74 -13.66
N ALA A 83 -2.86 4.43 -13.33
CA ALA A 83 -3.38 4.51 -11.98
C ALA A 83 -2.57 3.62 -11.02
N MET A 84 -2.08 4.20 -9.92
CA MET A 84 -1.31 3.48 -8.92
C MET A 84 -2.24 2.70 -7.97
N PHE A 85 -1.99 1.40 -7.82
CA PHE A 85 -2.58 0.55 -6.78
C PHE A 85 -1.45 0.00 -5.90
N TYR A 86 -1.46 0.35 -4.60
CA TYR A 86 -0.44 -0.04 -3.65
C TYR A 86 -0.72 -1.42 -3.03
N ALA A 87 0.25 -2.33 -3.11
CA ALA A 87 0.16 -3.68 -2.57
C ALA A 87 0.27 -3.69 -1.04
N VAL A 88 -0.88 -3.75 -0.34
CA VAL A 88 -0.98 -3.61 1.13
C VAL A 88 -0.12 -4.66 1.86
N LYS A 89 -0.05 -5.88 1.34
CA LYS A 89 0.83 -6.98 1.77
C LYS A 89 2.33 -6.65 1.90
N VAL A 90 2.82 -5.55 1.31
CA VAL A 90 4.24 -5.15 1.37
C VAL A 90 4.55 -4.38 2.65
N ASN A 91 3.68 -3.46 3.04
CA ASN A 91 3.66 -2.81 4.35
C ASN A 91 2.24 -2.30 4.62
N SER A 92 1.57 -2.88 5.61
CA SER A 92 0.20 -2.56 5.99
C SER A 92 0.10 -1.51 7.11
N ASP A 93 1.17 -0.77 7.40
CA ASP A 93 1.18 0.27 8.43
C ASP A 93 0.04 1.29 8.24
N PRO A 94 -0.81 1.54 9.26
CA PRO A 94 -1.93 2.45 9.14
C PRO A 94 -1.56 3.91 8.84
N ALA A 95 -0.36 4.39 9.16
CA ALA A 95 0.05 5.75 8.82
C ALA A 95 0.42 5.85 7.33
N LEU A 96 1.20 4.90 6.79
CA LEU A 96 1.46 4.78 5.36
C LEU A 96 0.16 4.66 4.56
N LEU A 97 -0.75 3.76 4.95
CA LEU A 97 -2.02 3.56 4.24
C LEU A 97 -2.89 4.83 4.27
N ARG A 98 -2.89 5.61 5.36
CA ARG A 98 -3.57 6.92 5.42
C ARG A 98 -2.94 7.93 4.45
N THR A 99 -1.62 8.06 4.45
CA THR A 99 -0.89 8.96 3.53
C THR A 99 -1.20 8.63 2.07
N LEU A 100 -1.15 7.36 1.68
CA LEU A 100 -1.51 6.91 0.32
C LEU A 100 -2.99 7.17 -0.01
N ALA A 101 -3.90 6.93 0.93
CA ALA A 101 -5.33 7.16 0.74
C ALA A 101 -5.66 8.64 0.49
N ALA A 102 -4.98 9.55 1.20
CA ALA A 102 -5.08 11.00 1.03
C ALA A 102 -4.49 11.49 -0.31
N LEU A 103 -3.41 10.86 -0.78
CA LEU A 103 -2.81 11.11 -2.10
C LEU A 103 -3.64 10.58 -3.29
N ASN A 104 -4.86 10.09 -3.05
CA ASN A 104 -5.73 9.44 -4.03
C ASN A 104 -5.07 8.24 -4.75
N VAL A 105 -4.31 7.43 -4.01
CA VAL A 105 -3.76 6.14 -4.47
C VAL A 105 -4.79 5.03 -4.22
N GLY A 106 -4.86 4.05 -5.11
CA GLY A 106 -5.65 2.83 -4.94
C GLY A 106 -4.89 1.73 -4.21
N PHE A 107 -5.53 0.60 -3.93
CA PHE A 107 -4.97 -0.48 -3.13
C PHE A 107 -5.15 -1.86 -3.77
N ASP A 108 -4.06 -2.60 -3.85
CA ASP A 108 -4.01 -4.03 -4.14
C ASP A 108 -4.05 -4.80 -2.81
N CYS A 109 -5.15 -5.54 -2.59
CA CYS A 109 -5.38 -6.31 -1.37
C CYS A 109 -5.36 -7.82 -1.67
N GLY A 110 -4.55 -8.58 -0.93
CA GLY A 110 -4.44 -10.04 -1.03
C GLY A 110 -5.39 -10.83 -0.11
N SER A 111 -5.95 -10.18 0.91
CA SER A 111 -6.77 -10.83 1.95
C SER A 111 -7.95 -9.96 2.40
N LYS A 112 -8.91 -10.57 3.10
CA LYS A 112 -10.03 -9.86 3.74
C LYS A 112 -9.51 -8.74 4.66
N ASN A 113 -8.52 -9.04 5.51
CA ASN A 113 -8.02 -8.11 6.51
C ASN A 113 -7.37 -6.86 5.89
N GLU A 114 -6.75 -6.99 4.70
CA GLU A 114 -6.23 -5.86 3.92
C GLU A 114 -7.36 -4.99 3.36
N ILE A 115 -8.46 -5.60 2.87
CA ILE A 115 -9.66 -4.86 2.44
C ILE A 115 -10.28 -4.12 3.62
N ASP A 116 -10.45 -4.78 4.76
CA ASP A 116 -10.99 -4.17 5.99
C ASP A 116 -10.12 -3.00 6.46
N ALA A 117 -8.79 -3.16 6.46
CA ALA A 117 -7.85 -2.09 6.82
C ALA A 117 -8.01 -0.86 5.91
N VAL A 118 -8.13 -1.05 4.59
CA VAL A 118 -8.27 0.03 3.60
C VAL A 118 -9.66 0.70 3.68
N ILE A 119 -10.74 -0.08 3.79
CA ILE A 119 -12.12 0.43 3.93
C ILE A 119 -12.30 1.24 5.21
N ASN A 120 -11.68 0.82 6.33
CA ASN A 120 -11.70 1.57 7.59
C ASN A 120 -11.07 2.98 7.47
N LEU A 121 -10.16 3.20 6.51
CA LEU A 121 -9.60 4.52 6.18
C LEU A 121 -10.51 5.36 5.25
N ARG A 122 -11.77 4.95 5.07
CA ARG A 122 -12.78 5.60 4.21
C ARG A 122 -12.38 5.70 2.73
N VAL A 123 -11.53 4.78 2.28
CA VAL A 123 -11.23 4.60 0.86
C VAL A 123 -12.47 4.05 0.15
N PRO A 124 -12.95 4.68 -0.95
CA PRO A 124 -14.06 4.13 -1.71
C PRO A 124 -13.65 2.83 -2.41
N ALA A 125 -14.54 1.83 -2.39
CA ALA A 125 -14.24 0.46 -2.81
C ALA A 125 -13.83 0.32 -4.29
N ASN A 126 -14.23 1.27 -5.15
CA ASN A 126 -13.78 1.34 -6.54
C ASN A 126 -12.27 1.66 -6.71
N ARG A 127 -11.56 2.06 -5.64
CA ARG A 127 -10.09 2.17 -5.60
C ARG A 127 -9.42 0.92 -5.02
N ILE A 128 -10.13 -0.20 -4.83
CA ILE A 128 -9.60 -1.45 -4.27
C ILE A 128 -9.67 -2.55 -5.32
N VAL A 129 -8.59 -3.31 -5.49
CA VAL A 129 -8.55 -4.54 -6.29
C VAL A 129 -8.27 -5.72 -5.37
N TYR A 130 -9.17 -6.71 -5.35
CA TYR A 130 -8.94 -7.97 -4.64
C TYR A 130 -8.16 -8.94 -5.56
N SER A 131 -6.82 -8.90 -5.49
CA SER A 131 -5.93 -9.52 -6.49
C SER A 131 -5.62 -11.01 -6.28
N ASN A 132 -6.05 -11.57 -5.15
CA ASN A 132 -5.82 -12.98 -4.84
C ASN A 132 -6.61 -13.86 -5.83
N CYS A 133 -5.92 -14.82 -6.45
CA CYS A 133 -6.50 -15.73 -7.44
C CYS A 133 -7.17 -16.96 -6.83
N TYR A 134 -7.09 -17.15 -5.50
CA TYR A 134 -7.65 -18.28 -4.76
C TYR A 134 -8.46 -17.79 -3.55
N LYS A 135 -9.60 -17.14 -3.81
CA LYS A 135 -10.39 -16.46 -2.77
C LYS A 135 -11.25 -17.45 -1.99
N GLY A 136 -11.24 -17.35 -0.66
CA GLY A 136 -12.20 -18.09 0.18
C GLY A 136 -13.63 -17.62 -0.11
N ALA A 137 -14.60 -18.54 -0.19
CA ALA A 137 -15.99 -18.21 -0.51
C ALA A 137 -16.67 -17.28 0.54
N SER A 138 -16.16 -17.25 1.77
CA SER A 138 -16.49 -16.25 2.79
C SER A 138 -15.87 -14.88 2.49
N HIS A 139 -14.59 -14.84 2.10
CA HIS A 139 -13.86 -13.60 1.81
C HIS A 139 -14.35 -12.91 0.54
N LEU A 140 -14.75 -13.68 -0.49
CA LEU A 140 -15.35 -13.12 -1.69
C LEU A 140 -16.73 -12.50 -1.38
N ARG A 141 -17.60 -13.18 -0.62
CA ARG A 141 -18.88 -12.59 -0.16
C ARG A 141 -18.67 -11.35 0.71
N HIS A 142 -17.63 -11.32 1.53
CA HIS A 142 -17.26 -10.14 2.32
C HIS A 142 -16.81 -8.97 1.44
N ALA A 143 -16.03 -9.22 0.38
CA ALA A 143 -15.65 -8.20 -0.60
C ALA A 143 -16.89 -7.62 -1.34
N VAL A 144 -17.85 -8.48 -1.72
CA VAL A 144 -19.15 -8.07 -2.30
C VAL A 144 -19.94 -7.18 -1.33
N GLN A 145 -20.02 -7.55 -0.05
CA GLN A 145 -20.71 -6.77 0.98
C GLN A 145 -20.09 -5.38 1.21
N LEU A 146 -18.82 -5.19 0.84
CA LEU A 146 -18.11 -3.91 0.89
C LEU A 146 -18.05 -3.18 -0.47
N GLY A 147 -18.68 -3.71 -1.53
CA GLY A 147 -18.69 -3.11 -2.87
C GLY A 147 -17.35 -3.17 -3.62
N VAL A 148 -16.47 -4.12 -3.29
CA VAL A 148 -15.17 -4.29 -3.96
C VAL A 148 -15.35 -5.15 -5.22
N ASP A 149 -15.70 -4.49 -6.32
CA ASP A 149 -16.05 -5.18 -7.57
C ASP A 149 -14.84 -5.68 -8.38
N PHE A 150 -13.69 -5.00 -8.30
CA PHE A 150 -12.50 -5.40 -9.06
C PHE A 150 -11.82 -6.61 -8.42
N THR A 151 -11.74 -7.73 -9.15
CA THR A 151 -11.03 -8.92 -8.69
C THR A 151 -10.32 -9.69 -9.80
N VAL A 152 -9.29 -10.45 -9.41
CA VAL A 152 -8.40 -11.17 -10.32
C VAL A 152 -8.70 -12.67 -10.29
N PHE A 153 -8.51 -13.36 -11.42
CA PHE A 153 -8.56 -14.82 -11.50
C PHE A 153 -7.49 -15.37 -12.47
N ASP A 154 -7.09 -16.62 -12.25
CA ASP A 154 -6.12 -17.34 -13.09
C ASP A 154 -6.52 -18.80 -13.40
N ASN A 155 -7.75 -19.20 -13.10
CA ASN A 155 -8.22 -20.56 -13.30
C ASN A 155 -9.75 -20.62 -13.45
N ARG A 156 -10.25 -21.76 -13.95
CA ARG A 156 -11.67 -21.95 -14.30
C ARG A 156 -12.57 -22.01 -13.07
N ASP A 157 -12.10 -22.60 -11.98
CA ASP A 157 -12.92 -22.85 -10.78
C ASP A 157 -13.11 -21.57 -9.97
N GLU A 158 -12.10 -20.70 -9.94
CA GLU A 158 -12.21 -19.33 -9.43
C GLU A 158 -13.23 -18.52 -10.23
N LEU A 159 -13.24 -18.62 -11.56
CA LEU A 159 -14.22 -17.95 -12.42
C LEU A 159 -15.65 -18.47 -12.18
N VAL A 160 -15.84 -19.78 -12.02
CA VAL A 160 -17.15 -20.38 -11.67
C VAL A 160 -17.62 -19.91 -10.29
N LYS A 161 -16.73 -19.92 -9.29
CA LYS A 161 -17.01 -19.42 -7.94
C LYS A 161 -17.35 -17.93 -7.92
N ILE A 162 -16.68 -17.12 -8.73
CA ILE A 162 -17.01 -15.70 -8.90
C ILE A 162 -18.38 -15.54 -9.56
N LYS A 163 -18.68 -16.26 -10.66
CA LYS A 163 -20.00 -16.23 -11.30
C LYS A 163 -21.15 -16.56 -10.32
N LEU A 164 -20.92 -17.44 -9.36
CA LEU A 164 -21.91 -17.83 -8.34
C LEU A 164 -22.04 -16.86 -7.16
N LEU A 165 -20.98 -16.14 -6.79
CA LEU A 165 -20.93 -15.33 -5.56
C LEU A 165 -20.85 -13.82 -5.80
N HIS A 166 -20.39 -13.40 -6.98
CA HIS A 166 -20.29 -12.01 -7.42
C HIS A 166 -20.50 -11.92 -8.95
N PRO A 167 -21.74 -12.07 -9.44
CA PRO A 167 -22.03 -12.04 -10.88
C PRO A 167 -21.77 -10.68 -11.56
N CYS A 168 -21.62 -9.61 -10.77
CA CYS A 168 -21.32 -8.25 -11.24
C CYS A 168 -19.83 -7.88 -11.12
N ALA A 169 -18.94 -8.82 -10.78
CA ALA A 169 -17.52 -8.55 -10.60
C ALA A 169 -16.85 -8.00 -11.87
N GLN A 170 -15.98 -7.01 -11.71
CA GLN A 170 -15.11 -6.50 -12.76
C GLN A 170 -13.82 -7.33 -12.77
N LEU A 171 -13.71 -8.19 -13.79
CA LEU A 171 -12.75 -9.29 -13.82
C LEU A 171 -11.45 -8.95 -14.55
N LEU A 172 -10.33 -9.25 -13.89
CA LEU A 172 -8.99 -9.17 -14.45
C LEU A 172 -8.41 -10.57 -14.59
N LEU A 173 -8.15 -11.00 -15.83
CA LEU A 173 -7.44 -12.26 -16.11
C LEU A 173 -5.94 -12.07 -15.82
N ARG A 174 -5.37 -12.94 -15.00
CA ARG A 174 -3.93 -12.95 -14.72
C ARG A 174 -3.18 -13.93 -15.62
N ILE A 175 -2.25 -13.39 -16.40
CA ILE A 175 -1.48 -14.10 -17.43
C ILE A 175 -0.05 -14.36 -16.94
N LYS A 176 0.48 -15.55 -17.23
CA LYS A 176 1.81 -15.98 -16.81
C LYS A 176 2.91 -15.22 -17.57
N ILE A 177 3.82 -14.59 -16.84
CA ILE A 177 5.00 -13.94 -17.41
C ILE A 177 6.26 -14.54 -16.77
N VAL A 178 7.09 -15.20 -17.57
CA VAL A 178 8.35 -15.83 -17.12
C VAL A 178 9.48 -14.82 -17.18
N ALA A 179 9.60 -14.00 -16.13
CA ALA A 179 10.73 -13.09 -15.94
C ALA A 179 11.92 -13.83 -15.30
N SER A 180 12.85 -14.33 -16.13
CA SER A 180 14.04 -15.09 -15.68
C SER A 180 15.01 -14.29 -14.81
N SER A 181 14.93 -12.96 -14.83
CA SER A 181 15.72 -12.02 -14.03
C SER A 181 15.05 -11.57 -12.73
N ALA A 182 13.85 -12.06 -12.40
CA ALA A 182 13.13 -11.65 -11.19
C ALA A 182 13.75 -12.25 -9.91
N PHE A 183 14.01 -11.41 -8.90
CA PHE A 183 14.57 -11.83 -7.61
C PHE A 183 13.68 -12.82 -6.84
N VAL A 184 12.36 -12.74 -7.03
CA VAL A 184 11.38 -13.75 -6.55
C VAL A 184 10.44 -14.10 -7.71
N PRO A 185 10.70 -15.20 -8.46
CA PRO A 185 9.83 -15.63 -9.55
C PRO A 185 8.47 -16.10 -9.02
N MET A 186 7.38 -15.41 -9.37
CA MET A 186 6.01 -15.79 -8.96
C MET A 186 5.32 -16.78 -9.91
N ALA A 187 5.83 -16.94 -11.13
CA ALA A 187 5.23 -17.75 -12.21
C ALA A 187 5.21 -19.28 -11.95
N CYS A 188 5.72 -19.74 -10.80
CA CYS A 188 5.66 -21.14 -10.36
C CYS A 188 4.43 -21.46 -9.49
N LYS A 189 3.68 -20.44 -9.01
CA LYS A 189 2.62 -20.59 -7.99
C LYS A 189 1.22 -20.14 -8.45
N PHE A 190 1.14 -19.48 -9.60
CA PHE A 190 -0.06 -18.84 -10.13
C PHE A 190 -0.07 -18.93 -11.67
N ASP A 191 -1.12 -18.36 -12.26
CA ASP A 191 -1.22 -17.90 -13.65
C ASP A 191 -1.65 -18.93 -14.72
N VAL A 192 -2.51 -18.50 -15.65
CA VAL A 192 -2.88 -19.26 -16.86
C VAL A 192 -1.69 -19.37 -17.82
N ILE A 193 -1.45 -20.59 -18.31
CA ILE A 193 -0.59 -20.84 -19.48
C ILE A 193 -1.45 -20.68 -20.75
N TRP A 194 -1.02 -19.82 -21.68
CA TRP A 194 -1.60 -19.76 -23.03
C TRP A 194 -0.86 -20.75 -23.94
N THR A 195 -1.47 -21.92 -24.12
CA THR A 195 -1.09 -23.01 -25.05
C THR A 195 -2.37 -23.67 -25.55
#